data_AF-A0AA43IIR9-F1
#
_entry.id   AF-A0AA43IIR9-F1
#
_cell.length_a   1.000
_cell.length_b   1.000
_cell.length_c   1.000
_cell.angle_alpha   90.00
_cell.angle_beta   90.00
_cell.angle_gamma   90.00
#
_symmetry.space_group_name_H-M   'P 1'
#
loop_
_entity.id
_entity.type
_entity.pdbx_description
1 polymer ?
#
loop_
_entity_poly.entity_id
_entity_poly.type
_entity_poly.pdbx_seq_one_letter_code
_entity_poly.pdbx_strand_id
1 'polypeptide(L)'
;MTKLASIKFLILFFIVSSACGQKVKYKDIWGLLSTKQYDAAEPFLKKYLQEEKSDNPNALLYMGIIFQEKSLKGDLLKQTSQTIAYMDSAVIFYDRAYKTITEKEIKRNDEYYQAYNRRDLRTGEFGVKLSDIQFDLEKKMEGLRERIDRVKMVKHYFSLSDSLYVKSNELFKTIQAAFPGEKELYLRAEENTVKDLSLLSVRFDSCLKAFDLYKSSSSTIGRLGYNQTLSLQEIVDFKKDGTSVADFYKDDLQIWDYKKFTAKAKQTIEGEIFPMREQLVSYDIEINKLREKLNHDSVSVKTDLAALIDRQLLEKLRKYDAEPLPVAVFALKISDLEYRSTVFENRRHADSADVHLQLSLLRKEFMYLNTLDSITTKLSGDYFDSNAANYEYFVKNTYDTITLLKSYIVGLKDYAQSEKKIKEEELARRMESLRWLINGADSIPLFQGGSDSRYKALVVVDEKYTVGLHYTDSLDPAGYLFNINSSRVPTVKVSFPVEKQYFELSSLDDSKAISYSDAAGQIYFILIFSEHKDDESKVGATLAKIYRSDGLSWSMNYKLDFVPRKILFDSASGELAIHGDDNQLSTMDKNGKLIN
;
A
#
# COMPACT_ATOMS: atom_id res chain seq x y z
N MET A 1 -89.10 -10.55 43.29
CA MET A 1 -88.49 -10.69 41.94
C MET A 1 -87.62 -11.95 41.79
N THR A 2 -87.95 -13.07 42.45
CA THR A 2 -87.08 -14.27 42.48
C THR A 2 -87.64 -15.49 41.73
N LYS A 3 -88.91 -15.46 41.29
CA LYS A 3 -89.53 -16.58 40.54
C LYS A 3 -89.31 -16.53 39.02
N LEU A 4 -89.01 -15.37 38.44
CA LEU A 4 -88.77 -15.22 37.00
C LEU A 4 -87.35 -15.64 36.56
N ALA A 5 -86.38 -15.58 37.48
CA ALA A 5 -84.99 -15.98 37.22
C ALA A 5 -84.85 -17.52 37.15
N SER A 6 -85.61 -18.25 37.97
CA SER A 6 -85.58 -19.71 38.02
C SER A 6 -86.12 -20.36 36.74
N ILE A 7 -87.15 -19.76 36.12
CA ILE A 7 -87.76 -20.26 34.88
C ILE A 7 -86.86 -19.98 33.67
N LYS A 8 -86.16 -18.84 33.63
CA LYS A 8 -85.17 -18.55 32.58
C LYS A 8 -83.95 -19.47 32.66
N PHE A 9 -83.52 -19.85 33.88
CA PHE A 9 -82.41 -20.79 34.05
C PHE A 9 -82.80 -22.23 33.64
N LEU A 10 -84.04 -22.65 33.89
CA LEU A 10 -84.54 -23.97 33.50
C LEU A 10 -84.73 -24.11 31.98
N ILE A 11 -85.18 -23.05 31.30
CA ILE A 11 -85.32 -23.03 29.82
C ILE A 11 -83.94 -23.01 29.13
N LEU A 12 -82.93 -22.35 29.73
CA LEU A 12 -81.56 -22.39 29.21
C LEU A 12 -80.95 -23.81 29.33
N PHE A 13 -81.30 -24.57 30.38
CA PHE A 13 -80.82 -25.94 30.56
C PHE A 13 -81.43 -26.95 29.56
N PHE A 14 -82.67 -26.73 29.12
CA PHE A 14 -83.33 -27.58 28.13
C PHE A 14 -82.90 -27.31 26.67
N ILE A 15 -82.39 -26.11 26.36
CA ILE A 15 -81.87 -25.80 25.02
C ILE A 15 -80.44 -26.36 24.83
N VAL A 16 -79.65 -26.50 25.90
CA VAL A 16 -78.27 -27.03 25.82
C VAL A 16 -78.24 -28.57 25.76
N SER A 17 -79.30 -29.26 26.16
CA SER A 17 -79.33 -30.74 26.25
C SER A 17 -79.89 -31.45 25.02
N SER A 18 -80.24 -30.73 23.95
CA SER A 18 -80.74 -31.31 22.69
C SER A 18 -79.70 -31.39 21.55
N ALA A 19 -78.44 -31.05 21.80
CA ALA A 19 -77.34 -31.30 20.86
C ALA A 19 -76.72 -32.69 21.08
N CYS A 20 -77.54 -33.72 21.32
CA CYS A 20 -77.12 -35.10 21.10
C CYS A 20 -76.99 -35.28 19.59
N GLY A 21 -75.73 -35.37 19.12
CA GLY A 21 -75.37 -35.37 17.72
C GLY A 21 -76.23 -36.33 16.89
N GLN A 22 -76.89 -35.79 15.87
CA GLN A 22 -77.40 -36.61 14.78
C GLN A 22 -76.23 -37.44 14.25
N LYS A 23 -76.38 -38.77 14.33
CA LYS A 23 -75.43 -39.72 13.77
C LYS A 23 -75.27 -39.42 12.28
N VAL A 24 -74.09 -38.95 11.89
CA VAL A 24 -73.83 -38.54 10.51
C VAL A 24 -73.94 -39.78 9.62
N LYS A 25 -74.86 -39.79 8.65
CA LYS A 25 -74.98 -40.91 7.72
C LYS A 25 -74.01 -40.73 6.57
N TYR A 26 -73.40 -41.83 6.12
CA TYR A 26 -72.45 -41.80 5.01
C TYR A 26 -73.02 -41.19 3.71
N LYS A 27 -74.29 -41.45 3.41
CA LYS A 27 -75.01 -40.92 2.24
C LYS A 27 -75.04 -39.38 2.20
N ASP A 28 -75.08 -38.73 3.37
CA ASP A 28 -75.10 -37.27 3.46
C ASP A 28 -73.70 -36.67 3.19
N ILE A 29 -72.64 -37.42 3.48
CA ILE A 29 -71.25 -37.06 3.19
C ILE A 29 -70.91 -37.32 1.70
N TRP A 30 -71.47 -38.39 1.13
CA TRP A 30 -71.21 -38.82 -0.25
C TRP A 30 -71.48 -37.72 -1.30
N GLY A 31 -72.54 -36.92 -1.10
CA GLY A 31 -72.84 -35.79 -1.99
C GLY A 31 -71.70 -34.77 -2.08
N LEU A 32 -70.99 -34.53 -0.98
CA LEU A 32 -69.82 -33.64 -0.95
C LEU A 32 -68.59 -34.30 -1.57
N LEU A 33 -68.41 -35.61 -1.36
CA LEU A 33 -67.29 -36.37 -1.90
C LEU A 33 -67.35 -36.55 -3.43
N SER A 34 -68.53 -36.89 -3.95
CA SER A 34 -68.78 -37.06 -5.39
C SER A 34 -68.65 -35.75 -6.18
N THR A 35 -68.93 -34.61 -5.53
CA THR A 35 -68.75 -33.26 -6.10
C THR A 35 -67.35 -32.66 -5.83
N LYS A 36 -66.41 -33.46 -5.29
CA LYS A 36 -65.03 -33.06 -4.96
C LYS A 36 -64.89 -31.89 -3.97
N GLN A 37 -65.89 -31.66 -3.13
CA GLN A 37 -65.84 -30.66 -2.06
C GLN A 37 -65.09 -31.19 -0.83
N TYR A 38 -63.83 -31.60 -1.05
CA TYR A 38 -63.02 -32.32 -0.07
C TYR A 38 -62.75 -31.54 1.23
N ASP A 39 -62.53 -30.24 1.14
CA ASP A 39 -62.25 -29.39 2.30
C ASP A 39 -63.48 -29.29 3.24
N ALA A 40 -64.70 -29.32 2.67
CA ALA A 40 -65.93 -29.34 3.44
C ALA A 40 -66.30 -30.75 3.94
N ALA A 41 -65.97 -31.79 3.17
CA ALA A 41 -66.30 -33.18 3.49
C ALA A 41 -65.42 -33.80 4.59
N GLU A 42 -64.15 -33.42 4.68
CA GLU A 42 -63.17 -34.00 5.61
C GLU A 42 -63.61 -34.02 7.09
N PRO A 43 -64.09 -32.91 7.71
CA PRO A 43 -64.46 -32.94 9.13
C PRO A 43 -65.61 -33.91 9.40
N PHE A 44 -66.58 -34.00 8.49
CA PHE A 44 -67.69 -34.95 8.60
C PHE A 44 -67.21 -36.40 8.42
N LEU A 45 -66.29 -36.63 7.47
CA LEU A 45 -65.74 -37.95 7.20
C LEU A 45 -64.86 -38.46 8.36
N LYS A 46 -64.07 -37.59 9.00
CA LYS A 46 -63.29 -37.93 10.21
C LYS A 46 -64.22 -38.28 11.36
N LYS A 47 -65.26 -37.48 11.59
CA LYS A 47 -66.25 -37.73 12.64
C LYS A 47 -66.97 -39.07 12.41
N TYR A 48 -67.38 -39.34 11.17
CA TYR A 48 -68.01 -40.60 10.77
C TYR A 48 -67.13 -41.83 11.05
N LEU A 49 -65.86 -41.80 10.63
CA LEU A 49 -64.90 -42.89 10.87
C LEU A 49 -64.57 -43.09 12.37
N GLN A 50 -64.64 -42.03 13.17
CA GLN A 50 -64.41 -42.09 14.63
C GLN A 50 -65.63 -42.63 15.40
N GLU A 51 -66.84 -42.17 15.07
CA GLU A 51 -68.07 -42.48 15.81
C GLU A 51 -68.58 -43.90 15.53
N GLU A 52 -68.49 -44.37 14.28
CA GLU A 52 -69.06 -45.67 13.93
C GLU A 52 -68.15 -46.87 14.24
N LYS A 53 -66.87 -46.65 14.63
CA LYS A 53 -65.82 -47.72 14.66
C LYS A 53 -65.91 -48.64 13.44
N SER A 54 -66.31 -48.07 12.31
CA SER A 54 -66.70 -48.76 11.09
C SER A 54 -65.56 -48.64 10.10
N ASP A 55 -64.99 -49.76 9.71
CA ASP A 55 -64.06 -49.86 8.58
C ASP A 55 -64.85 -49.74 7.26
N ASN A 56 -65.63 -48.65 7.11
CA ASN A 56 -66.37 -48.37 5.89
C ASN A 56 -65.34 -48.22 4.75
N PRO A 57 -65.30 -49.16 3.77
CA PRO A 57 -64.19 -49.22 2.83
C PRO A 57 -64.12 -48.00 1.89
N ASN A 58 -65.29 -47.46 1.50
CA ASN A 58 -65.36 -46.28 0.64
C ASN A 58 -65.02 -44.99 1.39
N ALA A 59 -65.43 -44.87 2.66
CA ALA A 59 -65.04 -43.75 3.51
C ALA A 59 -63.51 -43.67 3.70
N LEU A 60 -62.85 -44.82 3.89
CA LEU A 60 -61.38 -44.91 3.96
C LEU A 60 -60.72 -44.52 2.64
N LEU A 61 -61.25 -44.99 1.50
CA LEU A 61 -60.78 -44.63 0.17
C LEU A 61 -60.79 -43.10 -0.04
N TYR A 62 -61.91 -42.45 0.26
CA TYR A 62 -62.04 -40.99 0.09
C TYR A 62 -61.18 -40.22 1.09
N MET A 63 -60.95 -40.73 2.30
CA MET A 63 -60.00 -40.11 3.22
C MET A 63 -58.57 -40.14 2.64
N GLY A 64 -58.18 -41.24 1.98
CA GLY A 64 -56.92 -41.34 1.24
C GLY A 64 -56.82 -40.29 0.12
N ILE A 65 -57.90 -40.12 -0.66
CA ILE A 65 -57.98 -39.11 -1.73
C ILE A 65 -57.84 -37.68 -1.18
N ILE A 66 -58.54 -37.36 -0.08
CA ILE A 66 -58.47 -36.04 0.56
C ILE A 66 -57.04 -35.73 1.01
N PHE A 67 -56.37 -36.68 1.67
CA PHE A 67 -54.99 -36.47 2.11
C PHE A 67 -54.00 -36.37 0.93
N GLN A 68 -54.22 -37.13 -0.14
CA GLN A 68 -53.44 -36.99 -1.37
C GLN A 68 -53.62 -35.58 -1.97
N GLU A 69 -54.84 -35.09 -2.13
CA GLU A 69 -55.16 -33.74 -2.62
C GLU A 69 -54.50 -32.66 -1.76
N LYS A 70 -54.55 -32.79 -0.43
CA LYS A 70 -53.88 -31.87 0.50
C LYS A 70 -52.37 -31.85 0.33
N SER A 71 -51.75 -33.00 0.08
CA SER A 71 -50.30 -33.07 -0.18
C SER A 71 -49.89 -32.33 -1.45
N LEU A 72 -50.79 -32.14 -2.42
CA LEU A 72 -50.52 -31.43 -3.67
C LEU A 72 -50.65 -29.90 -3.52
N LYS A 73 -51.41 -29.43 -2.51
CA LYS A 73 -51.62 -28.00 -2.22
C LYS A 73 -50.52 -27.39 -1.33
N GLY A 74 -49.76 -28.22 -0.62
CA GLY A 74 -48.73 -27.77 0.32
C GLY A 74 -47.46 -27.24 -0.37
N ASP A 75 -46.81 -26.26 0.26
CA ASP A 75 -45.48 -25.80 -0.16
C ASP A 75 -44.43 -26.87 0.18
N LEU A 76 -43.81 -27.47 -0.83
CA LEU A 76 -42.90 -28.58 -0.66
C LEU A 76 -41.59 -28.20 0.07
N LEU A 77 -41.18 -26.93 0.06
CA LEU A 77 -39.95 -26.46 0.70
C LEU A 77 -40.19 -25.90 2.10
N LYS A 78 -41.29 -25.17 2.32
CA LYS A 78 -41.65 -24.57 3.62
C LYS A 78 -42.44 -25.52 4.52
N GLN A 79 -43.33 -26.32 3.92
CA GLN A 79 -44.24 -27.23 4.62
C GLN A 79 -43.90 -28.70 4.31
N THR A 80 -42.62 -29.03 4.15
CA THR A 80 -42.16 -30.39 3.79
C THR A 80 -42.70 -31.45 4.75
N SER A 81 -42.54 -31.26 6.06
CA SER A 81 -42.96 -32.24 7.07
C SER A 81 -44.46 -32.48 7.07
N GLN A 82 -45.25 -31.40 6.90
CA GLN A 82 -46.71 -31.48 6.82
C GLN A 82 -47.15 -32.18 5.54
N THR A 83 -46.51 -31.89 4.42
CA THR A 83 -46.80 -32.51 3.12
C THR A 83 -46.48 -34.01 3.13
N ILE A 84 -45.34 -34.40 3.73
CA ILE A 84 -44.99 -35.81 3.94
C ILE A 84 -46.02 -36.49 4.85
N ALA A 85 -46.41 -35.87 5.97
CA ALA A 85 -47.42 -36.43 6.86
C ALA A 85 -48.78 -36.64 6.17
N TYR A 86 -49.16 -35.75 5.25
CA TYR A 86 -50.35 -35.96 4.41
C TYR A 86 -50.19 -37.12 3.44
N MET A 87 -49.03 -37.28 2.78
CA MET A 87 -48.78 -38.45 1.92
C MET A 87 -48.77 -39.76 2.71
N ASP A 88 -48.12 -39.80 3.88
CA ASP A 88 -48.12 -40.97 4.76
C ASP A 88 -49.54 -41.33 5.23
N SER A 89 -50.33 -40.32 5.61
CA SER A 89 -51.74 -40.52 5.97
C SER A 89 -52.54 -41.09 4.81
N ALA A 90 -52.35 -40.57 3.60
CA ALA A 90 -53.01 -41.08 2.39
C ALA A 90 -52.66 -42.56 2.15
N VAL A 91 -51.38 -42.94 2.28
CA VAL A 91 -50.93 -44.34 2.16
C VAL A 91 -51.60 -45.23 3.20
N ILE A 92 -51.71 -44.79 4.46
CA ILE A 92 -52.36 -45.54 5.54
C ILE A 92 -53.85 -45.77 5.22
N PHE A 93 -54.56 -44.74 4.77
CA PHE A 93 -55.98 -44.85 4.42
C PHE A 93 -56.21 -45.71 3.18
N TYR A 94 -55.35 -45.62 2.17
CA TYR A 94 -55.39 -46.49 1.00
C TYR A 94 -55.10 -47.96 1.34
N ASP A 95 -54.12 -48.25 2.20
CA ASP A 95 -53.83 -49.62 2.66
C ASP A 95 -55.02 -50.23 3.43
N ARG A 96 -55.66 -49.44 4.29
CA ARG A 96 -56.88 -49.87 5.00
C ARG A 96 -58.05 -50.11 4.04
N ALA A 97 -58.27 -49.21 3.07
CA ALA A 97 -59.28 -49.39 2.05
C ALA A 97 -59.02 -50.66 1.21
N TYR A 98 -57.77 -50.87 0.78
CA TYR A 98 -57.35 -52.04 0.01
C TYR A 98 -57.69 -53.36 0.70
N LYS A 99 -57.48 -53.43 2.03
CA LYS A 99 -57.76 -54.62 2.85
C LYS A 99 -59.24 -54.86 3.14
N THR A 100 -60.08 -53.83 3.04
CA THR A 100 -61.49 -53.87 3.48
C THR A 100 -62.48 -53.91 2.32
N ILE A 101 -62.10 -53.42 1.13
CA ILE A 101 -62.94 -53.50 -0.08
C ILE A 101 -62.99 -54.95 -0.57
N THR A 102 -64.21 -55.49 -0.72
CA THR A 102 -64.46 -56.84 -1.22
C THR A 102 -65.45 -56.82 -2.40
N GLU A 103 -65.52 -57.90 -3.19
CA GLU A 103 -66.49 -57.98 -4.30
C GLU A 103 -67.95 -57.84 -3.83
N LYS A 104 -68.26 -58.38 -2.64
CA LYS A 104 -69.61 -58.28 -2.05
C LYS A 104 -69.98 -56.83 -1.73
N GLU A 105 -69.01 -56.07 -1.23
CA GLU A 105 -69.19 -54.65 -0.91
C GLU A 105 -69.43 -53.83 -2.18
N ILE A 106 -68.60 -54.04 -3.22
CA ILE A 106 -68.73 -53.32 -4.49
C ILE A 106 -70.10 -53.58 -5.14
N LYS A 107 -70.58 -54.83 -5.14
CA LYS A 107 -71.90 -55.18 -5.71
C LYS A 107 -73.07 -54.56 -4.94
N ARG A 108 -72.91 -54.29 -3.64
CA ARG A 108 -73.97 -53.73 -2.78
C ARG A 108 -74.02 -52.20 -2.87
N ASN A 109 -72.86 -51.57 -3.03
CA ASN A 109 -72.67 -50.12 -2.93
C ASN A 109 -71.97 -49.56 -4.19
N ASP A 110 -72.36 -50.06 -5.37
CA ASP A 110 -71.76 -49.70 -6.67
C ASP A 110 -71.81 -48.18 -6.95
N GLU A 111 -72.85 -47.51 -6.48
CA GLU A 111 -73.00 -46.05 -6.53
C GLU A 111 -71.81 -45.28 -5.92
N TYR A 112 -71.11 -45.84 -4.93
CA TYR A 112 -69.97 -45.20 -4.27
C TYR A 112 -68.63 -45.44 -4.98
N TYR A 113 -68.58 -46.34 -5.96
CA TYR A 113 -67.36 -46.66 -6.70
C TYR A 113 -67.45 -46.29 -8.19
N GLN A 114 -68.41 -45.44 -8.56
CA GLN A 114 -68.62 -45.00 -9.96
C GLN A 114 -67.36 -44.46 -10.64
N ALA A 115 -66.40 -43.90 -9.89
CA ALA A 115 -65.11 -43.45 -10.42
C ALA A 115 -64.28 -44.56 -11.08
N TYR A 116 -64.57 -45.82 -10.78
CA TYR A 116 -63.91 -47.02 -11.32
C TYR A 116 -64.75 -47.76 -12.36
N ASN A 117 -65.93 -47.22 -12.71
CA ASN A 117 -66.81 -47.86 -13.68
C ASN A 117 -66.17 -47.82 -15.07
N ARG A 118 -65.96 -49.01 -15.66
CA ARG A 118 -65.31 -49.15 -16.96
C ARG A 118 -65.92 -50.29 -17.75
N ARG A 119 -65.81 -50.20 -19.07
CA ARG A 119 -66.31 -51.23 -19.99
C ARG A 119 -65.40 -52.45 -19.93
N ASP A 120 -65.97 -53.61 -19.62
CA ASP A 120 -65.27 -54.88 -19.71
C ASP A 120 -65.00 -55.21 -21.18
N LEU A 121 -63.72 -55.33 -21.55
CA LEU A 121 -63.28 -55.65 -22.91
C LEU A 121 -63.77 -57.03 -23.39
N ARG A 122 -64.09 -57.96 -22.46
CA ARG A 122 -64.49 -59.33 -22.80
C ARG A 122 -66.01 -59.50 -22.93
N THR A 123 -66.80 -58.81 -22.11
CA THR A 123 -68.27 -58.97 -22.08
C THR A 123 -69.01 -57.76 -22.64
N GLY A 124 -68.34 -56.62 -22.80
CA GLY A 124 -68.93 -55.37 -23.28
C GLY A 124 -69.78 -54.63 -22.23
N GLU A 125 -70.01 -55.21 -21.05
CA GLU A 125 -70.78 -54.63 -19.96
C GLU A 125 -69.95 -53.60 -19.17
N PHE A 126 -70.62 -52.56 -18.68
CA PHE A 126 -70.03 -51.58 -17.78
C PHE A 126 -70.16 -52.07 -16.34
N GLY A 127 -69.06 -52.07 -15.61
CA GLY A 127 -69.07 -52.42 -14.20
C GLY A 127 -67.79 -52.02 -13.48
N VAL A 128 -67.86 -52.05 -12.16
CA VAL A 128 -66.70 -51.84 -11.29
C VAL A 128 -66.16 -53.22 -10.88
N LYS A 129 -64.91 -53.53 -11.22
CA LYS A 129 -64.24 -54.75 -10.74
C LYS A 129 -63.30 -54.44 -9.58
N LEU A 130 -63.22 -55.38 -8.64
CA LEU A 130 -62.33 -55.29 -7.48
C LEU A 130 -60.86 -55.15 -7.87
N SER A 131 -60.41 -55.91 -8.89
CA SER A 131 -59.03 -55.88 -9.40
C SER A 131 -58.58 -54.47 -9.80
N ASP A 132 -59.52 -53.63 -10.19
CA ASP A 132 -59.24 -52.34 -10.82
C ASP A 132 -59.04 -51.27 -9.76
N ILE A 133 -59.86 -51.34 -8.71
CA ILE A 133 -59.72 -50.55 -7.50
C ILE A 133 -58.42 -50.94 -6.78
N GLN A 134 -58.17 -52.25 -6.62
CA GLN A 134 -56.96 -52.74 -5.97
C GLN A 134 -55.69 -52.33 -6.72
N PHE A 135 -55.68 -52.45 -8.05
CA PHE A 135 -54.57 -52.01 -8.88
C PHE A 135 -54.35 -50.48 -8.81
N ASP A 136 -55.42 -49.68 -8.85
CA ASP A 136 -55.32 -48.22 -8.69
C ASP A 136 -54.78 -47.83 -7.31
N LEU A 137 -55.26 -48.48 -6.25
CA LEU A 137 -54.78 -48.25 -4.88
C LEU A 137 -53.31 -48.62 -4.71
N GLU A 138 -52.88 -49.77 -5.24
CA GLU A 138 -51.47 -50.18 -5.26
C GLU A 138 -50.61 -49.13 -5.98
N LYS A 139 -51.02 -48.70 -7.17
CA LYS A 139 -50.30 -47.68 -7.95
C LYS A 139 -50.27 -46.32 -7.26
N LYS A 140 -51.35 -45.92 -6.58
CA LYS A 140 -51.39 -44.68 -5.79
C LYS A 140 -50.46 -44.76 -4.58
N MET A 141 -50.44 -45.87 -3.85
CA MET A 141 -49.54 -46.05 -2.71
C MET A 141 -48.07 -46.07 -3.16
N GLU A 142 -47.75 -46.79 -4.23
CA GLU A 142 -46.41 -46.83 -4.84
C GLU A 142 -45.97 -45.42 -5.25
N GLY A 143 -46.80 -44.71 -6.01
CA GLY A 143 -46.51 -43.34 -6.45
C GLY A 143 -46.35 -42.34 -5.30
N LEU A 144 -47.13 -42.47 -4.22
CA LEU A 144 -46.99 -41.63 -3.03
C LEU A 144 -45.68 -41.91 -2.28
N ARG A 145 -45.28 -43.18 -2.12
CA ARG A 145 -44.01 -43.54 -1.49
C ARG A 145 -42.82 -43.00 -2.26
N GLU A 146 -42.79 -43.19 -3.58
CA GLU A 146 -41.75 -42.61 -4.43
C GLU A 146 -41.73 -41.07 -4.38
N ARG A 147 -42.91 -40.43 -4.28
CA ARG A 147 -43.00 -38.97 -4.16
C ARG A 147 -42.48 -38.50 -2.81
N ILE A 148 -42.75 -39.21 -1.71
CA ILE A 148 -42.20 -38.91 -0.38
C ILE A 148 -40.67 -38.89 -0.43
N ASP A 149 -40.06 -39.92 -1.02
CA ASP A 149 -38.61 -40.02 -1.09
C ASP A 149 -38.01 -38.89 -1.94
N ARG A 150 -38.63 -38.56 -3.08
CA ARG A 150 -38.23 -37.41 -3.90
C ARG A 150 -38.35 -36.08 -3.15
N VAL A 151 -39.44 -35.85 -2.40
CA VAL A 151 -39.63 -34.63 -1.61
C VAL A 151 -38.58 -34.50 -0.52
N LYS A 152 -38.23 -35.61 0.17
CA LYS A 152 -37.14 -35.64 1.15
C LYS A 152 -35.80 -35.28 0.51
N MET A 153 -35.48 -35.84 -0.66
CA MET A 153 -34.26 -35.53 -1.40
C MET A 153 -34.19 -34.06 -1.80
N VAL A 154 -35.28 -33.50 -2.35
CA VAL A 154 -35.35 -32.09 -2.73
C VAL A 154 -35.12 -31.18 -1.52
N LYS A 155 -35.79 -31.44 -0.40
CA LYS A 155 -35.60 -30.65 0.83
C LYS A 155 -34.17 -30.78 1.38
N HIS A 156 -33.59 -31.97 1.32
CA HIS A 156 -32.23 -32.22 1.77
C HIS A 156 -31.22 -31.38 0.98
N TYR A 157 -31.23 -31.46 -0.37
CA TYR A 157 -30.30 -30.70 -1.20
C TYR A 157 -30.53 -29.18 -1.12
N PHE A 158 -31.80 -28.75 -1.04
CA PHE A 158 -32.13 -27.33 -0.80
C PHE A 158 -31.50 -26.81 0.49
N SER A 159 -31.72 -27.52 1.60
CA SER A 159 -31.21 -27.12 2.92
C SER A 159 -29.68 -27.22 3.00
N LEU A 160 -29.09 -28.20 2.29
CA LEU A 160 -27.65 -28.35 2.19
C LEU A 160 -27.01 -27.19 1.42
N SER A 161 -27.60 -26.78 0.30
CA SER A 161 -27.13 -25.65 -0.50
C SER A 161 -27.19 -24.34 0.30
N ASP A 162 -28.33 -24.04 0.92
CA ASP A 162 -28.51 -22.87 1.79
C ASP A 162 -27.50 -22.85 2.95
N SER A 163 -27.37 -23.97 3.67
CA SER A 163 -26.41 -24.08 4.78
C SER A 163 -24.95 -23.91 4.34
N LEU A 164 -24.56 -24.48 3.20
CA LEU A 164 -23.21 -24.32 2.66
C LEU A 164 -22.94 -22.88 2.23
N TYR A 165 -23.92 -22.19 1.65
CA TYR A 165 -23.80 -20.79 1.29
C TYR A 165 -23.61 -19.89 2.52
N VAL A 166 -24.45 -20.06 3.55
CA VAL A 166 -24.34 -19.32 4.81
C VAL A 166 -22.96 -19.51 5.43
N LYS A 167 -22.48 -20.76 5.49
CA LYS A 167 -21.14 -21.08 6.01
C LYS A 167 -20.00 -20.53 5.15
N SER A 168 -20.19 -20.37 3.84
CA SER A 168 -19.22 -19.70 2.95
C SER A 168 -19.20 -18.19 3.20
N ASN A 169 -20.37 -17.58 3.35
CA ASN A 169 -20.50 -16.16 3.70
C ASN A 169 -19.88 -15.82 5.05
N GLU A 170 -20.10 -16.66 6.07
CA GLU A 170 -19.45 -16.53 7.38
C GLU A 170 -17.93 -16.65 7.29
N LEU A 171 -17.41 -17.63 6.55
CA LEU A 171 -15.97 -17.78 6.36
C LEU A 171 -15.36 -16.58 5.63
N PHE A 172 -16.04 -16.07 4.59
CA PHE A 172 -15.63 -14.86 3.89
C PHE A 172 -15.60 -13.65 4.84
N LYS A 173 -16.61 -13.47 5.71
CA LYS A 173 -16.63 -12.42 6.73
C LYS A 173 -15.47 -12.53 7.71
N THR A 174 -15.09 -13.74 8.11
CA THR A 174 -13.91 -13.97 8.97
C THR A 174 -12.63 -13.53 8.26
N ILE A 175 -12.44 -13.91 6.99
CA ILE A 175 -11.31 -13.45 6.16
C ILE A 175 -11.34 -11.92 6.03
N GLN A 176 -12.50 -11.34 5.76
CA GLN A 176 -12.69 -9.90 5.62
C GLN A 176 -12.40 -9.13 6.91
N ALA A 177 -12.71 -9.70 8.07
CA ALA A 177 -12.44 -9.10 9.37
C ALA A 177 -10.95 -9.14 9.75
N ALA A 178 -10.21 -10.16 9.29
CA ALA A 178 -8.78 -10.30 9.56
C ALA A 178 -7.93 -9.23 8.88
N PHE A 179 -8.41 -8.64 7.78
CA PHE A 179 -7.65 -7.68 6.97
C PHE A 179 -8.38 -6.34 6.80
N PRO A 180 -7.76 -5.18 7.09
CA PRO A 180 -8.37 -3.85 6.90
C PRO A 180 -8.76 -3.50 5.46
N GLY A 181 -8.15 -4.14 4.46
CA GLY A 181 -8.40 -3.87 3.04
C GLY A 181 -7.82 -4.97 2.14
N GLU A 182 -8.03 -4.82 0.82
CA GLU A 182 -7.53 -5.77 -0.18
C GLU A 182 -6.00 -5.74 -0.26
N LYS A 183 -5.38 -4.56 -0.10
CA LYS A 183 -3.93 -4.39 0.01
C LYS A 183 -3.38 -5.26 1.14
N GLU A 184 -3.97 -5.16 2.34
CA GLU A 184 -3.52 -5.90 3.52
C GLU A 184 -3.79 -7.39 3.37
N LEU A 185 -4.90 -7.80 2.75
CA LEU A 185 -5.17 -9.20 2.42
C LEU A 185 -4.00 -9.79 1.62
N TYR A 186 -3.52 -9.09 0.59
CA TYR A 186 -2.41 -9.58 -0.22
C TYR A 186 -1.08 -9.49 0.50
N LEU A 187 -0.73 -8.32 1.03
CA LEU A 187 0.60 -8.11 1.63
C LEU A 187 0.81 -8.87 2.94
N ARG A 188 -0.25 -9.18 3.70
CA ARG A 188 -0.19 -9.96 4.94
C ARG A 188 -0.62 -11.41 4.79
N ALA A 189 -0.94 -11.87 3.57
CA ALA A 189 -1.35 -13.26 3.35
C ALA A 189 -0.27 -14.24 3.81
N GLU A 190 -0.68 -15.28 4.53
CA GLU A 190 0.16 -16.41 4.88
C GLU A 190 -0.39 -17.70 4.28
N GLU A 191 0.29 -18.84 4.50
CA GLU A 191 -0.23 -20.15 4.11
C GLU A 191 -1.61 -20.43 4.71
N ASN A 192 -1.89 -19.95 5.92
CA ASN A 192 -3.20 -20.09 6.55
C ASN A 192 -4.29 -19.30 5.80
N THR A 193 -3.97 -18.10 5.32
CA THR A 193 -4.88 -17.32 4.46
C THR A 193 -5.19 -18.07 3.17
N VAL A 194 -4.19 -18.70 2.55
CA VAL A 194 -4.37 -19.51 1.34
C VAL A 194 -5.23 -20.75 1.62
N LYS A 195 -5.06 -21.39 2.78
CA LYS A 195 -5.91 -22.51 3.22
C LYS A 195 -7.36 -22.07 3.42
N ASP A 196 -7.60 -20.92 4.05
CA ASP A 196 -8.94 -20.37 4.25
C ASP A 196 -9.62 -20.01 2.91
N LEU A 197 -8.88 -19.40 1.98
CA LEU A 197 -9.37 -19.13 0.62
C LEU A 197 -9.69 -20.42 -0.14
N SER A 198 -8.87 -21.47 0.03
CA SER A 198 -9.12 -22.78 -0.57
C SER A 198 -10.35 -23.45 0.02
N LEU A 199 -10.52 -23.40 1.34
CA LEU A 199 -11.70 -23.92 2.04
C LEU A 199 -12.97 -23.20 1.60
N LEU A 200 -12.91 -21.87 1.46
CA LEU A 200 -14.01 -21.05 0.94
C LEU A 200 -14.40 -21.47 -0.47
N SER A 201 -13.42 -21.64 -1.37
CA SER A 201 -13.66 -22.10 -2.74
C SER A 201 -14.34 -23.48 -2.77
N VAL A 202 -13.83 -24.46 -2.01
CA VAL A 202 -14.35 -25.83 -2.01
C VAL A 202 -15.77 -25.88 -1.42
N ARG A 203 -16.02 -25.12 -0.35
CA ARG A 203 -17.34 -25.04 0.28
C ARG A 203 -18.36 -24.40 -0.65
N PHE A 204 -17.99 -23.33 -1.34
CA PHE A 204 -18.88 -22.69 -2.32
C PHE A 204 -19.12 -23.58 -3.56
N ASP A 205 -18.10 -24.28 -4.06
CA ASP A 205 -18.29 -25.26 -5.15
C ASP A 205 -19.27 -26.38 -4.74
N SER A 206 -19.21 -26.82 -3.48
CA SER A 206 -20.14 -27.80 -2.92
C SER A 206 -21.57 -27.25 -2.80
N CYS A 207 -21.72 -25.95 -2.51
CA CYS A 207 -23.01 -25.25 -2.51
C CYS A 207 -23.65 -25.27 -3.91
N LEU A 208 -22.88 -24.96 -4.95
CA LEU A 208 -23.35 -24.96 -6.35
C LEU A 208 -23.77 -26.38 -6.77
N LYS A 209 -22.95 -27.39 -6.46
CA LYS A 209 -23.30 -28.80 -6.73
C LYS A 209 -24.59 -29.22 -6.01
N ALA A 210 -24.76 -28.83 -4.74
CA ALA A 210 -26.00 -29.10 -4.01
C ALA A 210 -27.21 -28.40 -4.64
N PHE A 211 -27.03 -27.18 -5.17
CA PHE A 211 -28.09 -26.46 -5.88
C PHE A 211 -28.47 -27.16 -7.19
N ASP A 212 -27.52 -27.66 -7.96
CA ASP A 212 -27.78 -28.40 -9.20
C ASP A 212 -28.50 -29.73 -8.93
N LEU A 213 -28.12 -30.43 -7.87
CA LEU A 213 -28.80 -31.65 -7.40
C LEU A 213 -30.22 -31.35 -6.92
N TYR A 214 -30.41 -30.23 -6.22
CA TYR A 214 -31.73 -29.71 -5.89
C TYR A 214 -32.56 -29.48 -7.16
N LYS A 215 -32.01 -28.75 -8.15
CA LYS A 215 -32.71 -28.42 -9.39
C LYS A 215 -33.11 -29.63 -10.22
N SER A 216 -32.17 -30.55 -10.44
CA SER A 216 -32.45 -31.81 -11.14
C SER A 216 -33.53 -32.61 -10.42
N SER A 217 -33.42 -32.80 -9.11
CA SER A 217 -34.44 -33.51 -8.30
C SER A 217 -35.81 -32.82 -8.36
N SER A 218 -35.82 -31.48 -8.32
CA SER A 218 -37.03 -30.65 -8.32
C SER A 218 -37.86 -30.80 -9.60
N SER A 219 -37.20 -30.93 -10.76
CA SER A 219 -37.85 -31.08 -12.07
C SER A 219 -38.73 -32.34 -12.17
N THR A 220 -38.44 -33.36 -11.35
CA THR A 220 -39.14 -34.66 -11.39
C THR A 220 -40.43 -34.70 -10.55
N ILE A 221 -40.64 -33.73 -9.64
CA ILE A 221 -41.78 -33.73 -8.69
C ILE A 221 -42.99 -32.94 -9.25
N GLY A 222 -42.77 -32.06 -10.23
CA GLY A 222 -43.79 -31.20 -10.83
C GLY A 222 -43.87 -29.83 -10.15
N ARG A 223 -45.09 -29.28 -9.95
CA ARG A 223 -45.28 -27.93 -9.40
C ARG A 223 -44.78 -27.83 -7.96
N LEU A 224 -43.63 -27.19 -7.77
CA LEU A 224 -43.07 -26.83 -6.46
C LEU A 224 -43.48 -25.44 -5.99
N GLY A 225 -44.00 -24.60 -6.90
CA GLY A 225 -44.27 -23.19 -6.63
C GLY A 225 -43.03 -22.29 -6.71
N TYR A 226 -41.85 -22.85 -6.97
CA TYR A 226 -40.57 -22.15 -7.09
C TYR A 226 -39.89 -22.49 -8.41
N ASN A 227 -39.29 -21.49 -9.05
CA ASN A 227 -38.45 -21.67 -10.23
C ASN A 227 -37.14 -20.87 -10.09
N GLN A 228 -36.36 -21.17 -9.05
CA GLN A 228 -35.14 -20.39 -8.77
C GLN A 228 -34.14 -20.38 -9.94
N THR A 229 -33.73 -19.23 -10.42
CA THR A 229 -32.58 -19.09 -11.30
C THR A 229 -31.42 -18.57 -10.49
N LEU A 230 -30.26 -19.23 -10.58
CA LEU A 230 -29.06 -18.83 -9.85
C LEU A 230 -28.27 -17.82 -10.68
N SER A 231 -27.99 -16.67 -10.07
CA SER A 231 -27.17 -15.60 -10.65
C SER A 231 -25.97 -15.33 -9.74
N LEU A 232 -24.78 -15.34 -10.32
CA LEU A 232 -23.51 -15.14 -9.62
C LEU A 232 -23.12 -13.66 -9.65
N GLN A 233 -22.90 -13.07 -8.48
CA GLN A 233 -22.43 -11.69 -8.30
C GLN A 233 -20.94 -11.66 -8.02
N GLU A 234 -20.21 -10.83 -8.75
CA GLU A 234 -18.77 -10.67 -8.55
C GLU A 234 -18.47 -9.80 -7.33
N ILE A 235 -17.42 -10.16 -6.59
CA ILE A 235 -16.88 -9.37 -5.47
C ILE A 235 -15.83 -8.42 -6.06
N VAL A 236 -16.16 -7.13 -6.15
CA VAL A 236 -15.27 -6.10 -6.71
C VAL A 236 -14.61 -5.31 -5.58
N ASP A 237 -15.39 -4.87 -4.59
CA ASP A 237 -14.91 -4.18 -3.39
C ASP A 237 -14.84 -5.18 -2.24
N PHE A 238 -13.63 -5.56 -1.84
CA PHE A 238 -13.38 -6.53 -0.77
C PHE A 238 -14.09 -6.18 0.55
N LYS A 239 -14.38 -4.90 0.84
CA LYS A 239 -15.01 -4.47 2.09
C LYS A 239 -16.52 -4.32 2.03
N LYS A 240 -17.08 -4.02 0.86
CA LYS A 240 -18.53 -3.80 0.72
C LYS A 240 -19.26 -5.04 0.23
N ASP A 241 -18.64 -5.80 -0.66
CA ASP A 241 -19.27 -6.93 -1.34
C ASP A 241 -19.11 -8.22 -0.53
N GLY A 242 -19.85 -9.27 -0.91
CA GLY A 242 -19.67 -10.61 -0.34
C GLY A 242 -20.26 -10.83 1.06
N THR A 243 -20.86 -9.81 1.69
CA THR A 243 -21.34 -9.90 3.09
C THR A 243 -22.84 -10.14 3.24
N SER A 244 -23.64 -9.79 2.22
CA SER A 244 -25.09 -9.99 2.25
C SER A 244 -25.46 -11.48 2.15
N VAL A 245 -26.46 -11.88 2.94
CA VAL A 245 -27.02 -13.24 2.90
C VAL A 245 -28.07 -13.30 1.78
N ALA A 246 -28.08 -14.40 1.03
CA ALA A 246 -29.03 -14.64 -0.03
C ALA A 246 -30.27 -15.35 0.53
N ASP A 247 -31.44 -15.04 -0.02
CA ASP A 247 -32.68 -15.72 0.32
C ASP A 247 -32.97 -16.81 -0.72
N PHE A 248 -32.74 -18.07 -0.34
CA PHE A 248 -32.94 -19.24 -1.20
C PHE A 248 -34.41 -19.50 -1.56
N TYR A 249 -35.38 -18.82 -0.93
CA TYR A 249 -36.79 -18.95 -1.27
C TYR A 249 -37.25 -18.00 -2.39
N LYS A 250 -36.37 -17.15 -2.93
CA LYS A 250 -36.68 -16.26 -4.06
C LYS A 250 -36.41 -16.95 -5.40
N ASP A 251 -37.24 -16.64 -6.39
CA ASP A 251 -37.04 -17.16 -7.75
C ASP A 251 -35.81 -16.56 -8.45
N ASP A 252 -35.45 -15.29 -8.18
CA ASP A 252 -34.16 -14.75 -8.60
C ASP A 252 -33.15 -14.89 -7.45
N LEU A 253 -32.38 -15.98 -7.46
CA LEU A 253 -31.40 -16.28 -6.43
C LEU A 253 -30.06 -15.65 -6.81
N GLN A 254 -29.78 -14.50 -6.21
CA GLN A 254 -28.51 -13.79 -6.37
C GLN A 254 -27.55 -14.19 -5.23
N ILE A 255 -26.41 -14.78 -5.59
CA ILE A 255 -25.38 -15.21 -4.65
C ILE A 255 -24.00 -14.69 -5.05
N TRP A 256 -23.13 -14.44 -4.08
CA TRP A 256 -21.76 -13.98 -4.36
C TRP A 256 -20.88 -15.11 -4.88
N ASP A 257 -20.07 -14.81 -5.89
CA ASP A 257 -19.10 -15.74 -6.49
C ASP A 257 -17.80 -15.78 -5.70
N TYR A 258 -17.83 -16.50 -4.58
CA TYR A 258 -16.62 -16.70 -3.78
C TYR A 258 -15.55 -17.52 -4.51
N LYS A 259 -15.91 -18.34 -5.52
CA LYS A 259 -14.95 -19.15 -6.27
C LYS A 259 -14.09 -18.28 -7.19
N LYS A 260 -14.69 -17.34 -7.92
CA LYS A 260 -13.95 -16.38 -8.75
C LYS A 260 -13.04 -15.50 -7.90
N PHE A 261 -13.55 -14.98 -6.78
CA PHE A 261 -12.77 -14.18 -5.83
C PHE A 261 -11.56 -14.96 -5.29
N THR A 262 -11.78 -16.16 -4.74
CA THR A 262 -10.72 -16.97 -4.15
C THR A 262 -9.68 -17.41 -5.17
N ALA A 263 -10.09 -17.75 -6.40
CA ALA A 263 -9.16 -18.10 -7.48
C ALA A 263 -8.24 -16.92 -7.83
N LYS A 264 -8.81 -15.72 -8.01
CA LYS A 264 -8.03 -14.48 -8.27
C LYS A 264 -7.09 -14.18 -7.11
N ALA A 265 -7.60 -14.18 -5.88
CA ALA A 265 -6.81 -13.87 -4.69
C ALA A 265 -5.64 -14.86 -4.49
N LYS A 266 -5.90 -16.16 -4.65
CA LYS A 266 -4.84 -17.18 -4.56
C LYS A 266 -3.79 -17.02 -5.65
N GLN A 267 -4.20 -16.81 -6.90
CA GLN A 267 -3.27 -16.59 -8.01
C GLN A 267 -2.37 -15.39 -7.74
N THR A 268 -2.92 -14.29 -7.24
CA THR A 268 -2.13 -13.11 -6.86
C THR A 268 -1.18 -13.40 -5.70
N ILE A 269 -1.65 -14.06 -4.64
CA ILE A 269 -0.84 -14.35 -3.45
C ILE A 269 0.31 -15.32 -3.78
N GLU A 270 -0.02 -16.48 -4.35
CA GLU A 270 0.94 -17.55 -4.63
C GLU A 270 1.83 -17.22 -5.84
N GLY A 271 1.28 -16.57 -6.87
CA GLY A 271 1.98 -16.28 -8.12
C GLY A 271 2.75 -14.96 -8.14
N GLU A 272 2.30 -13.94 -7.41
CA GLU A 272 2.95 -12.62 -7.39
C GLU A 272 3.55 -12.30 -6.02
N ILE A 273 2.77 -12.40 -4.93
CA ILE A 273 3.20 -11.90 -3.61
C ILE A 273 4.30 -12.76 -2.98
N PHE A 274 4.14 -14.08 -2.92
CA PHE A 274 5.14 -14.97 -2.29
C PHE A 274 6.50 -14.89 -3.00
N PRO A 275 6.59 -15.01 -4.35
CA PRO A 275 7.87 -14.83 -5.05
C PRO A 275 8.47 -13.44 -4.84
N MET A 276 7.64 -12.40 -4.82
CA MET A 276 8.10 -11.02 -4.58
C MET A 276 8.71 -10.89 -3.17
N ARG A 277 8.14 -11.52 -2.15
CA ARG A 277 8.71 -11.51 -0.79
C ARG A 277 10.10 -12.15 -0.73
N GLU A 278 10.29 -13.28 -1.41
CA GLU A 278 11.61 -13.92 -1.53
C GLU A 278 12.62 -13.03 -2.26
N GLN A 279 12.17 -12.36 -3.33
CA GLN A 279 12.99 -11.41 -4.06
C GLN A 279 13.42 -10.23 -3.19
N LEU A 280 12.55 -9.71 -2.30
CA LEU A 280 12.93 -8.64 -1.36
C LEU A 280 14.02 -9.08 -0.38
N VAL A 281 13.93 -10.30 0.16
CA VAL A 281 14.96 -10.84 1.06
C VAL A 281 16.27 -11.04 0.30
N SER A 282 16.20 -11.61 -0.92
CA SER A 282 17.37 -11.81 -1.79
C SER A 282 18.03 -10.47 -2.14
N TYR A 283 17.22 -9.44 -2.41
CA TYR A 283 17.70 -8.09 -2.68
C TYR A 283 18.49 -7.51 -1.49
N ASP A 284 17.96 -7.67 -0.27
CA ASP A 284 18.64 -7.24 0.95
C ASP A 284 19.98 -7.95 1.15
N ILE A 285 20.03 -9.26 0.89
CA ILE A 285 21.26 -10.06 0.95
C ILE A 285 22.32 -9.51 -0.03
N GLU A 286 21.94 -9.18 -1.26
CA GLU A 286 22.88 -8.59 -2.22
C GLU A 286 23.40 -7.22 -1.77
N ILE A 287 22.55 -6.36 -1.19
CA ILE A 287 23.00 -5.10 -0.58
C ILE A 287 24.01 -5.37 0.54
N ASN A 288 23.74 -6.35 1.41
CA ASN A 288 24.65 -6.69 2.51
C ASN A 288 26.00 -7.24 2.00
N LYS A 289 26.02 -8.01 0.91
CA LYS A 289 27.26 -8.44 0.25
C LYS A 289 28.08 -7.25 -0.26
N LEU A 290 27.43 -6.23 -0.84
CA LEU A 290 28.12 -5.00 -1.24
C LEU A 290 28.70 -4.25 -0.04
N ARG A 291 28.01 -4.27 1.10
CA ARG A 291 28.51 -3.71 2.36
C ARG A 291 29.77 -4.42 2.85
N GLU A 292 29.83 -5.74 2.74
CA GLU A 292 31.03 -6.50 3.10
C GLU A 292 32.19 -6.24 2.14
N LYS A 293 31.93 -6.19 0.83
CA LYS A 293 32.94 -5.85 -0.20
C LYS A 293 33.56 -4.47 0.04
N LEU A 294 32.77 -3.51 0.50
CA LEU A 294 33.23 -2.14 0.76
C LEU A 294 34.39 -2.06 1.77
N ASN A 295 34.56 -3.06 2.63
CA ASN A 295 35.72 -3.13 3.54
C ASN A 295 37.05 -3.34 2.80
N HIS A 296 37.02 -3.80 1.54
CA HIS A 296 38.20 -4.15 0.75
C HIS A 296 38.35 -3.32 -0.54
N ASP A 297 37.25 -2.94 -1.21
CA ASP A 297 37.28 -2.15 -2.45
C ASP A 297 36.03 -1.25 -2.57
N SER A 298 36.24 0.05 -2.85
CA SER A 298 35.16 1.03 -2.98
C SER A 298 34.71 1.27 -4.42
N VAL A 299 35.58 1.07 -5.41
CA VAL A 299 35.34 1.46 -6.81
C VAL A 299 34.40 0.47 -7.50
N SER A 300 34.56 -0.83 -7.22
CA SER A 300 33.62 -1.86 -7.68
C SER A 300 32.23 -1.71 -7.07
N VAL A 301 32.13 -1.28 -5.80
CA VAL A 301 30.85 -1.16 -5.08
C VAL A 301 29.89 -0.15 -5.72
N LYS A 302 30.36 1.01 -6.21
CA LYS A 302 29.47 1.99 -6.89
C LYS A 302 28.92 1.46 -8.21
N THR A 303 29.75 0.74 -8.95
CA THR A 303 29.36 0.14 -10.24
C THR A 303 28.35 -0.99 -10.02
N ASP A 304 28.63 -1.87 -9.05
CA ASP A 304 27.76 -2.97 -8.66
C ASP A 304 26.41 -2.45 -8.10
N LEU A 305 26.42 -1.35 -7.33
CA LEU A 305 25.22 -0.74 -6.76
C LEU A 305 24.29 -0.15 -7.84
N ALA A 306 24.85 0.47 -8.88
CA ALA A 306 24.08 0.94 -10.02
C ALA A 306 23.46 -0.22 -10.82
N ALA A 307 24.15 -1.35 -10.91
CA ALA A 307 23.65 -2.56 -11.56
C ALA A 307 22.60 -3.31 -10.72
N LEU A 308 22.64 -3.15 -9.39
CA LEU A 308 21.71 -3.79 -8.46
C LEU A 308 20.30 -3.20 -8.51
N ILE A 309 20.05 -2.04 -9.13
CA ILE A 309 18.72 -1.42 -9.09
C ILE A 309 17.71 -2.23 -9.94
N ASP A 310 17.01 -3.17 -9.31
CA ASP A 310 15.92 -3.93 -9.92
C ASP A 310 14.63 -3.08 -9.96
N ARG A 311 14.53 -2.25 -11.01
CA ARG A 311 13.35 -1.41 -11.25
C ARG A 311 12.07 -2.23 -11.37
N GLN A 312 12.15 -3.46 -11.86
CA GLN A 312 10.98 -4.31 -12.08
C GLN A 312 10.39 -4.81 -10.75
N LEU A 313 11.23 -5.19 -9.79
CA LEU A 313 10.79 -5.56 -8.44
C LEU A 313 10.07 -4.37 -7.74
N LEU A 314 10.66 -3.17 -7.83
CA LEU A 314 10.11 -1.97 -7.20
C LEU A 314 8.78 -1.55 -7.82
N GLU A 315 8.64 -1.66 -9.15
CA GLU A 315 7.39 -1.38 -9.87
C GLU A 315 6.28 -2.38 -9.51
N LYS A 316 6.61 -3.68 -9.42
CA LYS A 316 5.66 -4.72 -8.98
C LYS A 316 5.15 -4.46 -7.57
N LEU A 317 6.03 -4.05 -6.65
CA LEU A 317 5.64 -3.74 -5.28
C LEU A 317 4.75 -2.49 -5.22
N ARG A 318 5.04 -1.49 -6.06
CA ARG A 318 4.25 -0.25 -6.17
C ARG A 318 2.82 -0.42 -6.68
N LYS A 319 2.52 -1.54 -7.36
CA LYS A 319 1.15 -1.93 -7.74
C LYS A 319 0.25 -2.15 -6.52
N TYR A 320 0.82 -2.60 -5.40
CA TYR A 320 0.09 -2.95 -4.18
C TYR A 320 0.24 -1.89 -3.09
N ASP A 321 1.37 -1.18 -3.06
CA ASP A 321 1.64 -0.12 -2.09
C ASP A 321 2.39 1.04 -2.74
N ALA A 322 1.81 2.26 -2.76
CA ALA A 322 2.46 3.41 -3.38
C ALA A 322 3.80 3.78 -2.71
N GLU A 323 3.89 3.59 -1.40
CA GLU A 323 5.11 3.82 -0.62
C GLU A 323 5.48 2.55 0.18
N PRO A 324 6.14 1.56 -0.44
CA PRO A 324 6.49 0.32 0.27
C PRO A 324 7.60 0.54 1.29
N LEU A 325 7.46 -0.01 2.49
CA LEU A 325 8.51 0.03 3.52
C LEU A 325 9.85 -0.56 3.05
N PRO A 326 9.91 -1.75 2.38
CA PRO A 326 11.17 -2.33 1.94
C PRO A 326 11.96 -1.40 1.00
N VAL A 327 11.27 -0.65 0.13
CA VAL A 327 11.91 0.30 -0.80
C VAL A 327 12.62 1.40 -0.03
N ALA A 328 12.00 1.94 1.01
CA ALA A 328 12.59 2.97 1.85
C ALA A 328 13.78 2.42 2.66
N VAL A 329 13.69 1.18 3.15
CA VAL A 329 14.80 0.50 3.83
C VAL A 329 15.98 0.23 2.88
N PHE A 330 15.72 -0.14 1.63
CA PHE A 330 16.78 -0.28 0.63
C PHE A 330 17.42 1.05 0.28
N ALA A 331 16.62 2.11 0.10
CA ALA A 331 17.15 3.46 -0.13
C ALA A 331 18.04 3.93 1.03
N LEU A 332 17.66 3.60 2.27
CA LEU A 332 18.47 3.85 3.46
C LEU A 332 19.83 3.16 3.38
N LYS A 333 19.83 1.83 3.13
CA LYS A 333 21.07 1.05 3.03
C LYS A 333 21.96 1.52 1.88
N ILE A 334 21.37 1.79 0.72
CA ILE A 334 22.07 2.31 -0.46
C ILE A 334 22.73 3.65 -0.13
N SER A 335 22.02 4.57 0.54
CA SER A 335 22.58 5.88 0.89
C SER A 335 23.74 5.76 1.90
N ASP A 336 23.65 4.86 2.88
CA ASP A 336 24.76 4.56 3.81
C ASP A 336 25.98 4.01 3.05
N LEU A 337 25.76 3.11 2.08
CA LEU A 337 26.83 2.57 1.23
C LEU A 337 27.48 3.63 0.34
N GLU A 338 26.69 4.50 -0.30
CA GLU A 338 27.19 5.58 -1.14
C GLU A 338 28.04 6.58 -0.33
N TYR A 339 27.59 6.91 0.89
CA TYR A 339 28.35 7.73 1.82
C TYR A 339 29.69 7.07 2.16
N ARG A 340 29.67 5.84 2.70
CA ARG A 340 30.87 5.11 3.13
C ARG A 340 31.84 4.86 1.98
N SER A 341 31.34 4.55 0.79
CA SER A 341 32.15 4.39 -0.42
C SER A 341 32.84 5.70 -0.81
N THR A 342 32.12 6.81 -0.74
CA THR A 342 32.70 8.14 -1.01
C THR A 342 33.77 8.51 0.02
N VAL A 343 33.53 8.25 1.32
CA VAL A 343 34.56 8.47 2.36
C VAL A 343 35.80 7.62 2.08
N PHE A 344 35.64 6.35 1.69
CA PHE A 344 36.75 5.47 1.37
C PHE A 344 37.55 5.93 0.14
N GLU A 345 36.88 6.35 -0.93
CA GLU A 345 37.53 6.93 -2.12
C GLU A 345 38.33 8.18 -1.75
N ASN A 346 37.73 9.06 -0.96
CA ASN A 346 38.31 10.34 -0.57
C ASN A 346 39.54 10.18 0.35
N ARG A 347 39.65 9.08 1.11
CA ARG A 347 40.84 8.78 1.93
C ARG A 347 42.13 8.78 1.12
N ARG A 348 42.10 8.36 -0.16
CA ARG A 348 43.28 8.39 -1.04
C ARG A 348 43.80 9.80 -1.31
N HIS A 349 42.94 10.79 -1.14
CA HIS A 349 43.25 12.20 -1.34
C HIS A 349 43.33 12.97 -0.02
N ALA A 350 43.26 12.31 1.14
CA ALA A 350 43.25 12.97 2.44
C ALA A 350 44.49 13.84 2.67
N ASP A 351 45.65 13.40 2.18
CA ASP A 351 46.93 14.13 2.32
C ASP A 351 47.15 15.20 1.24
N SER A 352 46.17 15.43 0.35
CA SER A 352 46.29 16.47 -0.66
C SER A 352 46.34 17.85 0.01
N ALA A 353 47.40 18.61 -0.30
CA ALA A 353 47.53 19.99 0.14
C ALA A 353 46.52 20.93 -0.55
N ASP A 354 45.89 20.50 -1.65
CA ASP A 354 44.95 21.31 -2.42
C ASP A 354 43.63 21.53 -1.65
N VAL A 355 43.43 22.75 -1.14
CA VAL A 355 42.27 23.11 -0.31
C VAL A 355 40.96 23.06 -1.10
N HIS A 356 40.97 23.39 -2.39
CA HIS A 356 39.78 23.32 -3.25
C HIS A 356 39.37 21.89 -3.52
N LEU A 357 40.34 21.01 -3.81
CA LEU A 357 40.08 19.58 -3.96
C LEU A 357 39.45 19.04 -2.67
N GLN A 358 40.06 19.30 -1.51
CA GLN A 358 39.55 18.84 -0.21
C GLN A 358 38.12 19.31 0.06
N LEU A 359 37.82 20.58 -0.23
CA LEU A 359 36.47 21.12 -0.09
C LEU A 359 35.47 20.45 -1.03
N SER A 360 35.85 20.16 -2.27
CA SER A 360 34.98 19.47 -3.24
C SER A 360 34.65 18.05 -2.77
N LEU A 361 35.64 17.32 -2.23
CA LEU A 361 35.47 15.98 -1.68
C LEU A 361 34.55 16.00 -0.46
N LEU A 362 34.77 16.96 0.45
CA LEU A 362 33.97 17.12 1.67
C LEU A 362 32.51 17.51 1.37
N ARG A 363 32.27 18.39 0.39
CA ARG A 363 30.91 18.73 -0.07
C ARG A 363 30.17 17.52 -0.61
N LYS A 364 30.87 16.64 -1.33
CA LYS A 364 30.31 15.40 -1.86
C LYS A 364 29.92 14.44 -0.73
N GLU A 365 30.77 14.27 0.28
CA GLU A 365 30.43 13.50 1.50
C GLU A 365 29.20 14.07 2.21
N PHE A 366 29.16 15.39 2.38
CA PHE A 366 28.06 16.09 3.05
C PHE A 366 26.72 15.93 2.33
N MET A 367 26.73 15.91 0.99
CA MET A 367 25.53 15.65 0.18
C MET A 367 24.93 14.27 0.51
N TYR A 368 25.73 13.21 0.54
CA TYR A 368 25.25 11.86 0.85
C TYR A 368 24.75 11.75 2.31
N LEU A 369 25.41 12.42 3.25
CA LEU A 369 24.93 12.49 4.65
C LEU A 369 23.56 13.17 4.76
N ASN A 370 23.30 14.24 4.01
CA ASN A 370 21.99 14.89 4.01
C ASN A 370 20.89 13.99 3.44
N THR A 371 21.20 13.23 2.39
CA THR A 371 20.27 12.23 1.85
C THR A 371 19.97 11.15 2.90
N LEU A 372 21.00 10.64 3.58
CA LEU A 372 20.86 9.64 4.64
C LEU A 372 20.01 10.14 5.82
N ASP A 373 20.27 11.35 6.31
CA ASP A 373 19.52 12.03 7.38
C ASP A 373 18.04 12.26 6.98
N SER A 374 17.78 12.64 5.73
CA SER A 374 16.42 12.81 5.20
C SER A 374 15.64 11.49 5.18
N ILE A 375 16.25 10.41 4.68
CA ILE A 375 15.59 9.09 4.60
C ILE A 375 15.34 8.52 6.00
N THR A 376 16.33 8.57 6.90
CA THR A 376 16.17 8.11 8.29
C THR A 376 15.09 8.88 9.02
N THR A 377 14.97 10.19 8.78
CA THR A 377 13.91 11.02 9.36
C THR A 377 12.53 10.62 8.82
N LYS A 378 12.38 10.35 7.52
CA LYS A 378 11.12 9.84 6.94
C LYS A 378 10.72 8.48 7.53
N LEU A 379 11.70 7.61 7.77
CA LEU A 379 11.50 6.27 8.33
C LEU A 379 11.25 6.25 9.85
N SER A 380 11.56 7.33 10.55
CA SER A 380 11.38 7.44 12.01
C SER A 380 10.02 8.06 12.34
N GLY A 381 8.98 7.26 12.61
CA GLY A 381 7.68 7.77 13.06
C GLY A 381 6.49 6.84 12.78
N ASP A 382 5.28 7.41 12.87
CA ASP A 382 3.99 6.68 12.74
C ASP A 382 3.85 5.89 11.44
N TYR A 383 4.47 6.37 10.36
CA TYR A 383 4.51 5.71 9.06
C TYR A 383 5.12 4.29 9.13
N PHE A 384 6.12 4.10 9.99
CA PHE A 384 6.78 2.82 10.13
C PHE A 384 5.84 1.80 10.80
N ASP A 385 5.16 2.20 11.87
CA ASP A 385 4.29 1.30 12.64
C ASP A 385 3.05 0.86 11.86
N SER A 386 2.48 1.75 11.04
CA SER A 386 1.35 1.38 10.18
C SER A 386 1.73 0.39 9.07
N ASN A 387 2.95 0.48 8.55
CA ASN A 387 3.37 -0.29 7.36
C ASN A 387 4.19 -1.53 7.68
N ALA A 388 4.87 -1.61 8.84
CA ALA A 388 5.71 -2.76 9.20
C ALA A 388 4.91 -4.08 9.21
N ALA A 389 3.66 -4.05 9.65
CA ALA A 389 2.78 -5.22 9.65
C ALA A 389 2.50 -5.77 8.24
N ASN A 390 2.54 -4.93 7.19
CA ASN A 390 2.35 -5.36 5.81
C ASN A 390 3.56 -6.13 5.25
N TYR A 391 4.72 -6.03 5.90
CA TYR A 391 5.99 -6.55 5.41
C TYR A 391 6.67 -7.44 6.44
N GLU A 392 5.89 -8.07 7.32
CA GLU A 392 6.40 -8.91 8.41
C GLU A 392 7.37 -9.99 7.92
N TYR A 393 7.07 -10.65 6.79
CA TYR A 393 7.97 -11.64 6.20
C TYR A 393 9.36 -11.08 5.87
N PHE A 394 9.40 -9.90 5.26
CA PHE A 394 10.66 -9.23 4.93
C PHE A 394 11.40 -8.88 6.22
N VAL A 395 10.73 -8.24 7.18
CA VAL A 395 11.33 -7.80 8.45
C VAL A 395 11.88 -8.98 9.24
N LYS A 396 11.12 -10.06 9.37
CA LYS A 396 11.51 -11.26 10.11
C LYS A 396 12.73 -11.95 9.49
N ASN A 397 12.81 -12.04 8.16
CA ASN A 397 13.92 -12.73 7.50
C ASN A 397 15.18 -11.86 7.32
N THR A 398 15.09 -10.54 7.52
CA THR A 398 16.23 -9.62 7.34
C THR A 398 16.72 -8.98 8.64
N TYR A 399 15.85 -8.80 9.64
CA TYR A 399 16.17 -8.14 10.92
C TYR A 399 15.65 -8.89 12.15
N ASP A 400 15.08 -10.10 11.99
CA ASP A 400 14.37 -10.90 12.99
C ASP A 400 13.10 -10.29 13.57
N THR A 401 13.13 -9.01 13.98
CA THR A 401 12.01 -8.31 14.62
C THR A 401 11.85 -6.87 14.14
N ILE A 402 10.63 -6.36 14.22
CA ILE A 402 10.28 -4.96 13.94
C ILE A 402 11.10 -4.01 14.84
N THR A 403 11.30 -4.38 16.11
CA THR A 403 12.09 -3.59 17.07
C THR A 403 13.55 -3.48 16.65
N LEU A 404 14.15 -4.56 16.14
CA LEU A 404 15.53 -4.53 15.65
C LEU A 404 15.68 -3.65 14.42
N LEU A 405 14.75 -3.72 13.46
CA LEU A 405 14.72 -2.80 12.32
C LEU A 405 14.59 -1.34 12.77
N LYS A 406 13.72 -1.03 13.74
CA LYS A 406 13.64 0.32 14.32
C LYS A 406 14.97 0.76 14.92
N SER A 407 15.59 -0.10 15.72
CA SER A 407 16.88 0.21 16.35
C SER A 407 17.99 0.44 15.33
N TYR A 408 17.97 -0.29 14.21
CA TYR A 408 18.88 -0.08 13.08
C TYR A 408 18.68 1.28 12.42
N ILE A 409 17.42 1.69 12.16
CA ILE A 409 17.10 3.00 11.57
C ILE A 409 17.52 4.13 12.52
N VAL A 410 17.23 4.01 13.82
CA VAL A 410 17.62 5.00 14.84
C VAL A 410 19.13 5.08 14.95
N GLY A 411 19.83 3.95 15.01
CA GLY A 411 21.29 3.93 15.07
C GLY A 411 21.95 4.58 13.85
N LEU A 412 21.39 4.39 12.65
CA LEU A 412 21.85 5.09 11.45
C LEU A 412 21.54 6.59 11.46
N LYS A 413 20.39 6.98 12.03
CA LYS A 413 20.04 8.40 12.19
C LYS A 413 21.04 9.10 13.12
N ASP A 414 21.28 8.53 14.29
CA ASP A 414 22.21 9.09 15.28
C ASP A 414 23.64 9.17 14.72
N TYR A 415 24.05 8.14 13.96
CA TYR A 415 25.32 8.15 13.22
C TYR A 415 25.37 9.27 12.18
N ALA A 416 24.36 9.39 11.32
CA ALA A 416 24.31 10.40 10.27
C ALA A 416 24.34 11.83 10.84
N GLN A 417 23.61 12.08 11.93
CA GLN A 417 23.59 13.39 12.61
C GLN A 417 24.93 13.73 13.25
N SER A 418 25.57 12.75 13.90
CA SER A 418 26.88 12.94 14.52
C SER A 418 27.95 13.25 13.47
N GLU A 419 27.99 12.48 12.39
CA GLU A 419 28.93 12.68 11.28
C GLU A 419 28.68 14.01 10.56
N LYS A 420 27.42 14.37 10.33
CA LYS A 420 27.04 15.64 9.72
C LYS A 420 27.57 16.83 10.50
N LYS A 421 27.45 16.81 11.83
CA LYS A 421 28.00 17.87 12.70
C LYS A 421 29.52 17.99 12.55
N ILE A 422 30.25 16.87 12.60
CA ILE A 422 31.71 16.84 12.45
C ILE A 422 32.12 17.42 11.09
N LYS A 423 31.42 17.00 10.02
CA LYS A 423 31.71 17.41 8.65
C LYS A 423 31.33 18.85 8.37
N GLU A 424 30.30 19.37 9.02
CA GLU A 424 29.90 20.79 8.96
C GLU A 424 30.96 21.68 9.62
N GLU A 425 31.46 21.30 10.79
CA GLU A 425 32.58 21.98 11.46
C GLU A 425 33.88 21.91 10.63
N GLU A 426 34.17 20.78 9.98
CA GLU A 426 35.29 20.65 9.05
C GLU A 426 35.12 21.55 7.82
N LEU A 427 33.91 21.61 7.25
CA LEU A 427 33.61 22.41 6.07
C LEU A 427 33.73 23.89 6.37
N ALA A 428 33.21 24.35 7.52
CA ALA A 428 33.36 25.72 7.97
C ALA A 428 34.84 26.10 8.15
N ARG A 429 35.64 25.24 8.79
CA ARG A 429 37.09 25.45 8.95
C ARG A 429 37.82 25.54 7.61
N ARG A 430 37.54 24.64 6.67
CA ARG A 430 38.20 24.64 5.35
C ARG A 430 37.74 25.82 4.49
N MET A 431 36.46 26.20 4.55
CA MET A 431 35.99 27.43 3.91
C MET A 431 36.69 28.66 4.47
N GLU A 432 36.86 28.74 5.79
CA GLU A 432 37.62 29.82 6.40
C GLU A 432 39.08 29.80 5.93
N SER A 433 39.73 28.64 5.83
CA SER A 433 41.11 28.55 5.32
C SER A 433 41.30 29.05 3.88
N LEU A 434 40.24 29.07 3.05
CA LEU A 434 40.33 29.69 1.71
C LEU A 434 40.55 31.20 1.78
N ARG A 435 40.20 31.84 2.90
CA ARG A 435 40.33 33.28 3.11
C ARG A 435 41.71 33.69 3.59
N TRP A 436 42.62 32.73 3.78
CA TRP A 436 43.95 32.97 4.32
C TRP A 436 45.03 32.27 3.48
N LEU A 437 46.18 32.92 3.32
CA LEU A 437 47.43 32.27 2.94
C LEU A 437 48.27 32.00 4.18
N ILE A 438 48.96 30.87 4.20
CA ILE A 438 49.85 30.46 5.28
C ILE A 438 51.28 30.66 4.82
N ASN A 439 52.02 31.56 5.49
CA ASN A 439 53.44 31.77 5.25
C ASN A 439 54.22 31.57 6.57
N GLY A 440 54.75 30.37 6.76
CA GLY A 440 55.45 30.03 8.00
C GLY A 440 54.49 30.06 9.20
N ALA A 441 54.75 30.95 10.16
CA ALA A 441 53.89 31.15 11.33
C ALA A 441 52.79 32.20 11.10
N ASP A 442 52.81 32.92 9.97
CA ASP A 442 51.89 34.03 9.71
C ASP A 442 50.70 33.62 8.84
N SER A 443 49.55 34.24 9.10
CA SER A 443 48.33 34.14 8.29
C SER A 443 48.04 35.45 7.58
N ILE A 444 47.94 35.39 6.26
CA ILE A 444 47.83 36.55 5.39
C ILE A 444 46.42 36.58 4.82
N PRO A 445 45.63 37.64 5.07
CA PRO A 445 44.25 37.68 4.63
C PRO A 445 44.16 37.78 3.11
N LEU A 446 43.22 37.04 2.53
CA LEU A 446 42.79 37.14 1.14
C LEU A 446 41.50 37.96 1.00
N PHE A 447 41.33 38.93 1.90
CA PHE A 447 40.22 39.87 1.92
C PHE A 447 40.73 41.23 2.44
N GLN A 448 40.03 42.30 2.06
CA GLN A 448 40.34 43.67 2.49
C GLN A 448 39.59 44.00 3.79
N GLY A 449 40.27 44.68 4.73
CA GLY A 449 39.70 45.17 5.99
C GLY A 449 39.47 44.11 7.08
N GLY A 450 39.38 44.55 8.34
CA GLY A 450 38.83 43.75 9.45
C GLY A 450 39.68 42.58 9.96
N SER A 451 41.00 42.58 9.73
CA SER A 451 41.92 41.56 10.28
C SER A 451 42.92 42.19 11.23
N ASP A 452 43.16 41.55 12.38
CA ASP A 452 44.26 41.86 13.32
C ASP A 452 45.63 41.38 12.80
N SER A 453 45.69 40.79 11.60
CA SER A 453 46.95 40.37 10.98
C SER A 453 47.88 41.57 10.74
N ARG A 454 49.19 41.32 10.86
CA ARG A 454 50.26 42.25 10.47
C ARG A 454 50.29 42.52 8.97
N TYR A 455 49.61 41.69 8.19
CA TYR A 455 49.43 41.87 6.76
C TYR A 455 48.09 42.53 6.47
N LYS A 456 48.12 43.66 5.79
CA LYS A 456 46.95 44.41 5.33
C LYS A 456 46.87 44.30 3.82
N ALA A 457 45.98 43.45 3.32
CA ALA A 457 45.78 43.26 1.89
C ALA A 457 45.10 44.49 1.28
N LEU A 458 45.71 45.04 0.22
CA LEU A 458 45.21 46.17 -0.54
C LEU A 458 44.63 45.73 -1.89
N VAL A 459 45.19 44.69 -2.51
CA VAL A 459 44.65 44.07 -3.72
C VAL A 459 44.70 42.56 -3.57
N VAL A 460 43.59 41.89 -3.82
CA VAL A 460 43.52 40.43 -3.91
C VAL A 460 42.98 40.08 -5.28
N VAL A 461 43.80 39.43 -6.10
CA VAL A 461 43.37 38.87 -7.37
C VAL A 461 43.12 37.38 -7.15
N ASP A 462 41.85 37.01 -7.17
CA ASP A 462 41.37 35.67 -6.83
C ASP A 462 42.19 34.56 -7.51
N GLU A 463 42.63 33.60 -6.71
CA GLU A 463 43.47 32.46 -7.12
C GLU A 463 44.77 32.81 -7.88
N LYS A 464 45.24 34.06 -7.85
CA LYS A 464 46.49 34.48 -8.51
C LYS A 464 47.50 35.05 -7.54
N TYR A 465 47.19 36.15 -6.86
CA TYR A 465 48.11 36.81 -5.93
C TYR A 465 47.41 37.82 -5.02
N THR A 466 48.07 38.17 -3.94
CA THR A 466 47.69 39.25 -3.02
C THR A 466 48.84 40.23 -2.85
N VAL A 467 48.48 41.50 -2.74
CA VAL A 467 49.39 42.63 -2.57
C VAL A 467 48.90 43.47 -1.41
N GLY A 468 49.82 43.98 -0.61
CA GLY A 468 49.49 44.96 0.40
C GLY A 468 50.68 45.42 1.20
N LEU A 469 50.40 45.82 2.44
CA LEU A 469 51.38 46.29 3.40
C LEU A 469 51.55 45.28 4.54
N HIS A 470 52.79 45.04 4.93
CA HIS A 470 53.17 44.22 6.07
C HIS A 470 53.84 45.12 7.12
N TYR A 471 53.39 45.03 8.36
CA TYR A 471 53.85 45.85 9.47
C TYR A 471 54.60 44.99 10.49
N THR A 472 55.89 45.25 10.69
CA THR A 472 56.67 44.71 11.83
C THR A 472 56.32 45.46 13.12
N ASP A 473 56.11 46.77 13.00
CA ASP A 473 55.56 47.71 13.98
C ASP A 473 54.71 48.76 13.25
N SER A 474 53.96 49.58 13.99
CA SER A 474 53.05 50.63 13.48
C SER A 474 53.70 51.64 12.53
N LEU A 475 55.02 51.84 12.62
CA LEU A 475 55.80 52.82 11.87
C LEU A 475 56.74 52.20 10.81
N ASP A 476 56.73 50.87 10.66
CA ASP A 476 57.65 50.17 9.74
C ASP A 476 56.89 49.33 8.71
N PRO A 477 56.22 49.99 7.74
CA PRO A 477 55.54 49.32 6.65
C PRO A 477 56.53 48.80 5.60
N ALA A 478 56.25 47.62 5.07
CA ALA A 478 56.86 47.08 3.86
C ALA A 478 55.76 46.61 2.89
N GLY A 479 55.94 46.85 1.59
CA GLY A 479 55.07 46.28 0.57
C GLY A 479 55.31 44.78 0.44
N TYR A 480 54.27 44.02 0.10
CA TYR A 480 54.42 42.59 -0.22
C TYR A 480 53.65 42.18 -1.48
N LEU A 481 54.14 41.13 -2.14
CA LEU A 481 53.46 40.38 -3.20
C LEU A 481 53.61 38.90 -2.97
N PHE A 482 52.50 38.24 -2.69
CA PHE A 482 52.47 36.80 -2.46
C PHE A 482 51.53 36.16 -3.47
N ASN A 483 51.97 35.09 -4.15
CA ASN A 483 51.07 34.37 -5.04
C ASN A 483 50.08 33.50 -4.25
N ILE A 484 48.91 33.28 -4.84
CA ILE A 484 47.87 32.40 -4.32
C ILE A 484 47.93 31.12 -5.15
N ASN A 485 48.08 29.98 -4.47
CA ASN A 485 47.99 28.66 -5.09
C ASN A 485 46.97 27.81 -4.33
N SER A 486 46.65 26.64 -4.88
CA SER A 486 45.62 25.77 -4.32
C SER A 486 45.97 25.21 -2.93
N SER A 487 47.26 25.16 -2.56
CA SER A 487 47.69 24.78 -1.21
C SER A 487 47.66 25.91 -0.18
N ARG A 488 47.35 27.14 -0.61
CA ARG A 488 47.40 28.36 0.20
C ARG A 488 48.77 28.62 0.84
N VAL A 489 49.84 28.05 0.29
CA VAL A 489 51.22 28.26 0.73
C VAL A 489 51.98 28.94 -0.42
N PRO A 490 52.30 30.24 -0.32
CA PRO A 490 52.85 30.99 -1.44
C PRO A 490 54.22 30.43 -1.85
N THR A 491 54.42 30.24 -3.15
CA THR A 491 55.72 29.88 -3.73
C THR A 491 56.53 31.12 -4.13
N VAL A 492 55.84 32.19 -4.50
CA VAL A 492 56.41 33.52 -4.76
C VAL A 492 56.07 34.38 -3.56
N LYS A 493 57.10 34.76 -2.81
CA LYS A 493 56.99 35.66 -1.66
C LYS A 493 58.01 36.78 -1.81
N VAL A 494 57.53 37.99 -1.99
CA VAL A 494 58.39 39.15 -2.18
C VAL A 494 57.95 40.26 -1.24
N SER A 495 58.91 40.87 -0.57
CA SER A 495 58.72 42.07 0.23
C SER A 495 59.63 43.16 -0.30
N PHE A 496 59.14 44.40 -0.30
CA PHE A 496 59.87 45.55 -0.83
C PHE A 496 59.66 46.78 0.05
N PRO A 497 60.66 47.68 0.13
CA PRO A 497 60.53 48.88 0.94
C PRO A 497 59.50 49.82 0.33
N VAL A 498 58.68 50.44 1.20
CA VAL A 498 57.79 51.55 0.87
C VAL A 498 58.19 52.78 1.67
N GLU A 499 57.70 53.95 1.27
CA GLU A 499 58.03 55.21 1.94
C GLU A 499 57.23 55.39 3.24
N LYS A 500 57.90 55.14 4.37
CA LYS A 500 57.26 54.99 5.69
C LYS A 500 56.30 56.11 6.08
N GLN A 501 56.65 57.36 5.78
CA GLN A 501 55.87 58.55 6.15
C GLN A 501 54.46 58.60 5.55
N TYR A 502 54.21 57.86 4.45
CA TYR A 502 52.92 57.85 3.76
C TYR A 502 52.06 56.62 4.09
N PHE A 503 52.66 55.58 4.67
CA PHE A 503 52.06 54.26 4.83
C PHE A 503 52.08 53.78 6.29
N GLU A 504 51.99 54.71 7.24
CA GLU A 504 51.85 54.36 8.66
C GLU A 504 50.52 53.61 8.90
N LEU A 505 50.46 52.79 9.94
CA LEU A 505 49.25 52.00 10.22
C LEU A 505 48.02 52.88 10.50
N SER A 506 48.23 54.10 11.01
CA SER A 506 47.20 55.12 11.24
C SER A 506 46.61 55.70 9.96
N SER A 507 47.35 55.68 8.85
CA SER A 507 46.94 56.17 7.52
C SER A 507 46.61 55.02 6.55
N LEU A 508 46.37 53.81 7.06
CA LEU A 508 46.05 52.64 6.25
C LEU A 508 44.80 52.84 5.37
N ASP A 509 43.79 53.56 5.87
CA ASP A 509 42.55 53.80 5.14
C ASP A 509 42.78 54.60 3.84
N ASP A 510 43.79 55.47 3.84
CA ASP A 510 44.24 56.26 2.69
C ASP A 510 45.16 55.46 1.74
N SER A 511 45.68 54.31 2.18
CA SER A 511 46.58 53.48 1.38
C SER A 511 45.80 52.65 0.37
N LYS A 512 46.18 52.76 -0.91
CA LYS A 512 45.61 51.98 -2.02
C LYS A 512 46.74 51.30 -2.80
N ALA A 513 46.37 50.30 -3.59
CA ALA A 513 47.32 49.68 -4.52
C ALA A 513 46.67 49.38 -5.87
N ILE A 514 47.49 49.46 -6.91
CA ILE A 514 47.17 49.02 -8.27
C ILE A 514 48.23 47.98 -8.66
N SER A 515 47.78 46.85 -9.18
CA SER A 515 48.65 45.80 -9.67
C SER A 515 48.41 45.50 -11.14
N TYR A 516 49.49 45.18 -11.84
CA TYR A 516 49.46 44.66 -13.20
C TYR A 516 50.30 43.38 -13.23
N SER A 517 49.82 42.38 -13.96
CA SER A 517 50.56 41.16 -14.24
C SER A 517 50.39 40.81 -15.71
N ASP A 518 51.45 40.32 -16.34
CA ASP A 518 51.38 39.80 -17.70
C ASP A 518 50.52 38.53 -17.77
N ALA A 519 50.09 38.15 -18.98
CA ALA A 519 49.23 36.99 -19.17
C ALA A 519 49.84 35.67 -18.64
N ALA A 520 51.17 35.56 -18.62
CA ALA A 520 51.89 34.40 -18.13
C ALA A 520 52.19 34.45 -16.62
N GLY A 521 51.87 35.55 -15.92
CA GLY A 521 52.14 35.73 -14.50
C GLY A 521 53.64 35.65 -14.15
N GLN A 522 54.50 36.09 -15.06
CA GLN A 522 55.95 36.11 -14.90
C GLN A 522 56.44 37.45 -14.38
N ILE A 523 55.75 38.55 -14.73
CA ILE A 523 56.11 39.90 -14.35
C ILE A 523 54.93 40.52 -13.61
N TYR A 524 55.23 41.15 -12.49
CA TYR A 524 54.28 41.91 -11.68
C TYR A 524 54.78 43.34 -11.53
N PHE A 525 53.90 44.30 -11.78
CA PHE A 525 54.10 45.70 -11.41
C PHE A 525 53.11 46.05 -10.33
N ILE A 526 53.61 46.63 -9.24
CA ILE A 526 52.81 46.95 -8.06
C ILE A 526 53.05 48.40 -7.71
N LEU A 527 51.99 49.19 -7.75
CA LEU A 527 51.99 50.56 -7.30
C LEU A 527 51.19 50.65 -6.01
N ILE A 528 51.85 50.92 -4.88
CA ILE A 528 51.18 51.26 -3.62
C ILE A 528 51.24 52.77 -3.47
N PHE A 529 50.13 53.44 -3.18
CA PHE A 529 50.07 54.89 -3.06
C PHE A 529 49.13 55.33 -1.94
N SER A 530 49.35 56.53 -1.39
CA SER A 530 48.47 57.14 -0.40
C SER A 530 47.56 58.16 -1.07
N GLU A 531 46.25 58.12 -0.82
CA GLU A 531 45.31 59.15 -1.28
C GLU A 531 45.52 60.47 -0.52
N HIS A 532 46.25 60.45 0.59
CA HIS A 532 46.66 61.64 1.34
C HIS A 532 47.76 62.41 0.60
N LYS A 533 47.58 63.72 0.47
CA LYS A 533 48.57 64.62 -0.14
C LYS A 533 49.48 65.21 0.94
N ASP A 534 50.78 65.27 0.67
CA ASP A 534 51.72 65.98 1.53
C ASP A 534 51.55 67.50 1.47
N ASP A 535 52.35 68.23 2.26
CA ASP A 535 52.39 69.69 2.28
C ASP A 535 52.68 70.32 0.89
N GLU A 536 53.30 69.56 -0.02
CA GLU A 536 53.55 69.98 -1.41
C GLU A 536 52.39 69.62 -2.37
N SER A 537 51.25 69.15 -1.84
CA SER A 537 50.10 68.65 -2.59
C SER A 537 50.40 67.42 -3.47
N LYS A 538 51.45 66.65 -3.15
CA LYS A 538 51.85 65.45 -3.88
C LYS A 538 51.43 64.18 -3.16
N VAL A 539 51.17 63.14 -3.94
CA VAL A 539 50.82 61.79 -3.50
C VAL A 539 52.09 60.94 -3.41
N GLY A 540 52.36 60.37 -2.24
CA GLY A 540 53.42 59.39 -2.06
C GLY A 540 53.04 58.06 -2.71
N ALA A 541 53.92 57.53 -3.58
CA ALA A 541 53.70 56.28 -4.26
C ALA A 541 54.99 55.45 -4.38
N THR A 542 54.90 54.14 -4.17
CA THR A 542 55.98 53.18 -4.36
C THR A 542 55.63 52.24 -5.49
N LEU A 543 56.45 52.19 -6.55
CA LEU A 543 56.33 51.23 -7.65
C LEU A 543 57.40 50.14 -7.52
N ALA A 544 56.99 48.88 -7.52
CA ALA A 544 57.86 47.73 -7.55
C ALA A 544 57.65 46.88 -8.81
N LYS A 545 58.75 46.41 -9.39
CA LYS A 545 58.76 45.40 -10.44
C LYS A 545 59.28 44.09 -9.88
N ILE A 546 58.51 43.03 -10.06
CA ILE A 546 58.79 41.72 -9.48
C ILE A 546 58.70 40.66 -10.56
N TYR A 547 59.71 39.79 -10.63
CA TYR A 547 59.70 38.59 -11.46
C TYR A 547 59.31 37.38 -10.62
N ARG A 548 58.56 36.46 -11.23
CA ARG A 548 58.21 35.18 -10.59
C ARG A 548 59.44 34.33 -10.26
N SER A 549 60.46 34.33 -11.12
CA SER A 549 61.70 33.57 -10.98
C SER A 549 62.66 34.18 -9.96
N ASP A 550 62.92 35.48 -10.10
CA ASP A 550 64.05 36.16 -9.46
C ASP A 550 63.63 37.04 -8.27
N GLY A 551 62.32 37.17 -8.02
CA GLY A 551 61.78 38.00 -6.97
C GLY A 551 61.83 39.49 -7.31
N LEU A 552 62.15 40.34 -6.33
CA LEU A 552 62.17 41.79 -6.51
C LEU A 552 63.26 42.22 -7.50
N SER A 553 62.87 42.81 -8.63
CA SER A 553 63.82 43.40 -9.57
C SER A 553 64.26 44.79 -9.13
N TRP A 554 63.31 45.65 -8.79
CA TRP A 554 63.54 46.99 -8.26
C TRP A 554 62.28 47.51 -7.57
N SER A 555 62.46 48.46 -6.65
CA SER A 555 61.39 49.26 -6.01
C SER A 555 61.84 50.71 -5.94
N MET A 556 60.97 51.65 -6.33
CA MET A 556 61.25 53.09 -6.32
C MET A 556 60.07 53.87 -5.73
N ASN A 557 60.39 54.95 -5.02
CA ASN A 557 59.42 55.88 -4.47
C ASN A 557 59.29 57.11 -5.37
N TYR A 558 58.07 57.62 -5.48
CA TYR A 558 57.71 58.78 -6.30
C TYR A 558 56.78 59.69 -5.52
N LYS A 559 56.87 60.97 -5.83
CA LYS A 559 55.88 61.98 -5.46
C LYS A 559 55.11 62.36 -6.71
N LEU A 560 53.86 61.96 -6.80
CA LEU A 560 53.01 62.18 -7.97
C LEU A 560 52.12 63.40 -7.74
N ASP A 561 51.92 64.23 -8.76
CA ASP A 561 51.04 65.41 -8.66
C ASP A 561 49.54 65.04 -8.73
N PHE A 562 49.23 63.74 -8.86
CA PHE A 562 47.89 63.20 -9.06
C PHE A 562 47.70 61.87 -8.34
N VAL A 563 46.44 61.49 -8.12
CA VAL A 563 46.06 60.19 -7.54
C VAL A 563 46.05 59.12 -8.65
N PRO A 564 46.85 58.05 -8.56
CA PRO A 564 46.86 56.99 -9.56
C PRO A 564 45.52 56.26 -9.68
N ARG A 565 45.13 55.90 -10.92
CA ARG A 565 43.92 55.13 -11.24
C ARG A 565 44.20 53.79 -11.91
N LYS A 566 45.21 53.74 -12.78
CA LYS A 566 45.62 52.52 -13.49
C LYS A 566 47.09 52.56 -13.85
N ILE A 567 47.67 51.38 -14.06
CA ILE A 567 48.99 51.22 -14.66
C ILE A 567 48.86 50.39 -15.94
N LEU A 568 49.58 50.78 -16.99
CA LEU A 568 49.61 50.09 -18.28
C LEU A 568 51.07 49.78 -18.63
N PHE A 569 51.35 48.51 -18.92
CA PHE A 569 52.68 48.08 -19.36
C PHE A 569 52.65 47.77 -20.84
N ASP A 570 53.53 48.41 -21.60
CA ASP A 570 53.76 48.08 -23.00
C ASP A 570 54.97 47.15 -23.11
N SER A 571 54.71 45.91 -23.53
CA SER A 571 55.75 44.89 -23.68
C SER A 571 56.71 45.16 -24.83
N ALA A 572 56.33 45.99 -25.82
CA ALA A 572 57.16 46.31 -26.97
C ALA A 572 58.24 47.36 -26.63
N SER A 573 57.86 48.43 -25.92
CA SER A 573 58.77 49.48 -25.44
C SER A 573 59.43 49.14 -24.11
N GLY A 574 58.80 48.30 -23.28
CA GLY A 574 59.22 48.03 -21.92
C GLY A 574 58.91 49.17 -20.94
N GLU A 575 58.07 50.12 -21.36
CA GLU A 575 57.64 51.27 -20.58
C GLU A 575 56.38 50.95 -19.76
N LEU A 576 56.31 51.53 -18.55
CA LEU A 576 55.13 51.45 -17.68
C LEU A 576 54.54 52.85 -17.50
N ALA A 577 53.28 53.01 -17.85
CA ALA A 577 52.55 54.28 -17.76
C ALA A 577 51.59 54.27 -16.56
N ILE A 578 51.74 55.22 -15.64
CA ILE A 578 50.83 55.45 -14.51
C ILE A 578 49.87 56.58 -14.90
N HIS A 579 48.58 56.30 -14.91
CA HIS A 579 47.55 57.27 -15.26
C HIS A 579 46.79 57.77 -14.04
N GLY A 580 46.52 59.07 -13.99
CA GLY A 580 45.59 59.72 -13.07
C GLY A 580 44.25 60.05 -13.70
N ASP A 581 43.54 61.00 -13.09
CA ASP A 581 42.35 61.63 -13.66
C ASP A 581 42.77 62.69 -14.73
N ASP A 582 41.88 63.08 -15.65
CA ASP A 582 42.09 64.17 -16.63
C ASP A 582 43.38 64.13 -17.48
N ASN A 583 43.69 62.98 -18.10
CA ASN A 583 44.87 62.77 -18.97
C ASN A 583 46.24 62.95 -18.30
N GLN A 584 46.31 63.02 -16.96
CA GLN A 584 47.57 63.04 -16.24
C GLN A 584 48.28 61.69 -16.39
N LEU A 585 49.56 61.72 -16.77
CA LEU A 585 50.36 60.54 -17.07
C LEU A 585 51.80 60.73 -16.59
N SER A 586 52.35 59.68 -15.97
CA SER A 586 53.79 59.55 -15.71
C SER A 586 54.29 58.24 -16.32
N THR A 587 55.30 58.31 -17.19
CA THR A 587 55.88 57.13 -17.84
C THR A 587 57.21 56.74 -17.19
N MET A 588 57.40 55.46 -16.95
CA MET A 588 58.60 54.89 -16.35
C MET A 588 59.32 54.00 -17.35
N ASP A 589 60.66 54.10 -17.40
CA ASP A 589 61.49 53.20 -18.18
C ASP A 589 61.53 51.78 -17.55
N LYS A 590 62.17 50.84 -18.26
CA LYS A 590 62.35 49.45 -17.81
C LYS A 590 63.03 49.27 -16.44
N ASN A 591 63.73 50.30 -15.96
CA ASN A 591 64.46 50.34 -14.69
C ASN A 591 63.71 51.13 -13.60
N GLY A 592 62.51 51.64 -13.88
CA GLY A 592 61.74 52.47 -12.96
C GLY A 592 62.14 53.96 -12.96
N LYS A 593 62.95 54.43 -13.91
CA LYS A 593 63.26 55.87 -13.98
C LYS A 593 62.13 56.60 -14.70
N LEU A 594 61.72 57.73 -14.13
CA LEU A 594 60.71 58.60 -14.72
C LEU A 594 61.25 59.20 -16.03
N ILE A 595 60.52 58.99 -17.12
CA ILE A 595 60.80 59.56 -18.44
C ILE A 595 59.97 60.84 -18.53
N ASN A 596 60.65 61.98 -18.58
CA ASN A 596 60.02 63.29 -18.77
C ASN A 596 59.55 63.49 -20.20
#